data_AF-A0A7Y4SJ91-F1
#
_entry.id   AF-A0A7Y4SJ91-F1
#
_cell.length_a   1.000
_cell.length_b   1.000
_cell.length_c   1.000
_cell.angle_alpha   90.00
_cell.angle_beta   90.00
_cell.angle_gamma   90.00
#
_symmetry.space_group_name_H-M   'P 1'
#
loop_
_entity.id
_entity.type
_entity.pdbx_description
1 polymer ?
#
loop_
_entity_poly.entity_id
_entity_poly.type
_entity_poly.pdbx_seq_one_letter_code
_entity_poly.pdbx_strand_id
1 'polypeptide(L)' 'MARNARPTAAKREREKSLNERRQQKAARRQDVKQRKAGESPRNDGIDPDIEGIVPGPQPLADWQLEE' A
#
# COMPACT_ATOMS: atom_id res chain seq x y z
N MET A 1 10.59 -15.76 47.43
CA MET A 1 11.38 -15.33 46.25
C MET A 1 10.65 -15.75 44.98
N ALA A 2 10.33 -14.81 44.10
CA ALA A 2 9.49 -15.07 42.93
C ALA A 2 10.28 -15.86 41.86
N ARG A 3 9.75 -17.01 41.47
CA ARG A 3 10.30 -17.90 40.43
C ARG A 3 9.95 -17.37 39.03
N ASN A 4 10.60 -16.28 38.65
CA ASN A 4 10.43 -15.61 37.36
C ASN A 4 11.53 -16.12 36.41
N ALA A 5 11.31 -17.19 35.64
CA ALA A 5 12.39 -17.68 34.78
C ALA A 5 12.02 -17.99 33.32
N ARG A 6 10.76 -18.22 32.96
CA ARG A 6 10.44 -18.57 31.56
C ARG A 6 9.13 -17.96 31.11
N PRO A 7 9.10 -17.18 30.00
CA PRO A 7 7.85 -16.78 29.38
C PRO A 7 7.06 -18.03 28.97
N THR A 8 5.75 -17.99 29.23
CA THR A 8 4.81 -19.04 28.84
C THR A 8 4.90 -19.31 27.34
N ALA A 9 4.55 -20.51 26.89
CA ALA A 9 4.58 -20.88 25.47
C ALA A 9 3.80 -19.86 24.61
N ALA A 10 2.63 -19.44 25.08
CA ALA A 10 1.80 -18.41 24.44
C ALA A 10 2.54 -17.06 24.26
N LYS A 11 3.34 -16.63 25.25
CA LYS A 11 4.14 -15.40 25.11
C LYS A 11 5.21 -15.54 24.03
N ARG A 12 5.88 -16.69 23.95
CA ARG A 12 6.89 -16.96 22.91
C ARG A 12 6.29 -16.99 21.52
N GLU A 13 5.12 -17.60 21.35
CA GLU A 13 4.40 -17.61 20.07
C GLU A 13 3.97 -16.21 19.63
N ARG A 14 3.47 -15.41 20.57
CA ARG A 14 3.10 -14.00 20.32
C ARG A 14 4.31 -13.15 19.93
N GLU A 15 5.44 -13.32 20.61
CA GLU A 15 6.67 -12.59 20.26
C GLU A 15 7.21 -13.02 18.89
N LYS A 16 7.15 -14.33 18.58
CA LYS A 16 7.53 -14.86 17.26
C LYS A 16 6.67 -14.25 16.14
N SER A 17 5.35 -14.23 16.29
CA SER A 17 4.44 -13.68 15.26
C SER A 17 4.60 -12.17 15.09
N LEU A 18 4.86 -11.42 16.18
CA LEU A 18 5.16 -9.99 16.10
C LEU A 18 6.48 -9.73 15.35
N ASN A 19 7.52 -10.52 15.62
CA ASN A 19 8.79 -10.40 14.92
C ASN A 19 8.66 -10.74 13.43
N GLU A 20 7.94 -11.81 13.10
CA GLU A 20 7.68 -12.21 11.72
C GLU A 20 6.91 -11.11 10.96
N ARG A 21 5.85 -10.55 11.55
CA ARG A 21 5.09 -9.44 10.95
C ARG A 21 5.95 -8.21 10.72
N ARG A 22 6.87 -7.89 11.65
CA ARG A 22 7.81 -6.77 11.48
C ARG A 22 8.79 -7.02 10.33
N GLN A 23 9.34 -8.24 10.24
CA GLN A 23 10.24 -8.63 9.14
C GLN A 23 9.53 -8.56 7.79
N GLN A 24 8.31 -9.12 7.68
CA GLN A 24 7.51 -9.04 6.45
C GLN A 24 7.20 -7.59 6.05
N LYS A 25 6.86 -6.72 7.02
CA LYS A 25 6.62 -5.29 6.75
C LYS A 25 7.89 -4.57 6.31
N ALA A 26 9.05 -4.90 6.89
CA ALA A 26 10.34 -4.35 6.48
C ALA A 26 10.70 -4.78 5.06
N ALA A 27 10.54 -6.07 4.72
CA ALA A 27 10.75 -6.60 3.37
C ALA A 27 9.86 -5.86 2.35
N ARG A 28 8.54 -5.79 2.60
CA ARG A 28 7.60 -5.07 1.73
C ARG A 28 8.00 -3.60 1.52
N ARG A 29 8.52 -2.93 2.56
CA ARG A 29 8.99 -1.54 2.44
C ARG A 29 10.23 -1.43 1.54
N GLN A 30 11.17 -2.37 1.63
CA GLN A 30 12.33 -2.41 0.74
C GLN A 30 11.90 -2.67 -0.70
N ASP A 31 10.98 -3.62 -0.94
CA ASP A 31 10.48 -3.91 -2.28
C ASP A 31 9.75 -2.71 -2.91
N VAL A 32 8.94 -1.99 -2.13
CA VAL A 32 8.30 -0.76 -2.61
C VAL A 32 9.32 0.33 -2.91
N LYS A 33 10.35 0.48 -2.06
CA LYS A 33 11.42 1.46 -2.29
C LYS A 33 12.20 1.15 -3.57
N GLN A 34 12.52 -0.12 -3.81
CA GLN A 34 13.21 -0.55 -5.03
C GLN A 34 12.36 -0.33 -6.27
N ARG A 35 11.07 -0.69 -6.23
CA ARG A 35 10.13 -0.42 -7.33
C ARG A 35 10.05 1.07 -7.65
N LYS A 36 9.83 1.90 -6.64
CA LYS A 36 9.78 3.36 -6.81
C LYS A 36 11.09 3.95 -7.34
N ALA A 37 12.24 3.36 -7.01
CA ALA A 37 13.54 3.83 -7.52
C ALA A 37 13.77 3.44 -8.99
N GLY A 38 13.14 2.37 -9.48
CA GLY A 38 13.20 1.95 -10.88
C GLY A 38 12.12 2.56 -11.78
N GLU A 39 11.04 3.08 -11.19
CA GLU A 39 10.01 3.82 -11.91
C GLU A 39 10.55 5.18 -12.38
N SER A 40 10.24 5.56 -13.62
CA SER A 40 10.53 6.89 -14.13
C SER A 40 9.82 7.95 -13.27
N PRO A 41 10.42 9.14 -13.08
CA PRO A 41 9.74 10.26 -12.44
C PRO A 41 8.39 10.49 -13.14
N ARG A 42 7.32 10.61 -12.36
CA ARG A 42 6.03 11.08 -12.91
C ARG A 42 6.25 12.48 -13.47
N ASN A 43 5.64 12.79 -14.61
CA ASN A 43 5.67 14.15 -15.14
C ASN A 43 5.14 15.11 -14.07
N ASP A 44 5.88 16.20 -13.81
CA ASP A 44 5.55 17.14 -12.75
C ASP A 44 4.16 17.74 -12.99
N GLY A 45 3.24 17.51 -12.05
CA GLY A 45 1.93 18.16 -12.00
C GLY A 45 0.79 17.47 -12.78
N ILE A 46 1.04 16.34 -13.44
CA ILE A 46 0.01 15.61 -14.20
C ILE A 46 -0.12 14.20 -13.63
N ASP A 47 -1.31 13.87 -13.12
CA ASP A 47 -1.66 12.50 -12.72
C ASP A 47 -2.23 11.76 -13.94
N PRO A 48 -1.57 10.68 -14.43
CA PRO A 48 -2.07 9.92 -15.57
C PRO A 48 -3.50 9.39 -15.39
N ASP A 49 -3.91 9.13 -14.15
CA ASP A 49 -5.25 8.61 -13.86
C ASP A 49 -6.33 9.71 -13.94
N ILE A 50 -5.92 10.98 -13.87
CA ILE A 50 -6.81 12.16 -13.86
C ILE A 50 -6.68 12.97 -15.15
N GLU A 51 -5.63 12.73 -15.95
CA GLU A 51 -5.40 13.41 -17.22
C GLU A 51 -6.62 13.26 -18.15
N GLY A 52 -7.18 14.38 -18.59
CA GLY A 52 -8.34 14.41 -19.49
C GLY A 52 -9.71 14.25 -18.80
N ILE A 53 -9.78 14.06 -17.48
CA ILE A 53 -11.05 14.06 -16.75
C ILE A 53 -11.51 15.50 -16.53
N VAL A 54 -12.66 15.84 -17.12
CA VAL A 54 -13.33 17.12 -16.90
C VAL A 54 -14.27 16.99 -15.70
N PRO A 55 -14.10 17.77 -14.62
CA PRO A 55 -15.03 17.74 -13.49
C PRO A 55 -16.38 18.33 -13.89
N GLY A 56 -17.46 17.65 -13.51
CA GLY A 56 -18.82 18.10 -13.79
C GLY A 56 -19.73 16.94 -14.20
N PRO A 57 -21.00 17.23 -14.52
CA PRO A 57 -21.88 16.24 -15.12
C PRO A 57 -21.29 15.77 -16.46
N GLN A 58 -21.27 14.45 -16.67
CA GLN A 58 -20.81 13.87 -17.92
C GLN A 58 -21.74 14.33 -19.07
N PRO A 59 -21.20 14.82 -20.20
CA PRO A 59 -22.03 15.17 -21.33
C PRO A 59 -22.78 13.93 -21.83
N LEU A 60 -23.97 14.16 -22.40
CA LEU A 60 -24.69 13.11 -23.13
C LEU A 60 -23.80 12.60 -24.26
N ALA A 61 -23.73 11.29 -24.40
CA ALA A 61 -22.97 10.67 -25.47
C ALA A 61 -23.69 10.87 -26.81
N ASP A 62 -22.94 10.81 -27.91
CA ASP A 62 -23.46 11.08 -29.26
C ASP A 62 -24.70 10.22 -29.59
N TRP A 63 -24.71 8.95 -29.14
CA TRP A 63 -25.83 8.03 -29.33
C TRP A 63 -27.11 8.40 -28.56
N GLN A 64 -27.04 9.31 -27.59
CA GLN A 64 -28.21 9.81 -26.84
C GLN A 64 -28.84 11.03 -27.51
N LEU A 65 -28.15 11.66 -28.47
CA LEU A 65 -28.60 12.87 -29.16
C LEU A 65 -29.27 12.57 -30.50
N GLU A 66 -29.06 11.37 -31.06
CA GLU A 66 -29.59 10.94 -32.36
C GLU A 66 -31.01 10.34 -32.28
N GLU A 67 -31.83 10.70 -31.29
CA GLU A 67 -33.23 10.26 -31.14
C GLU A 67 -34.25 11.25 -31.72
#